data_AF-A0A7W0Y9X1-F1
#
_entry.id   AF-A0A7W0Y9X1-F1
#
_cell.length_a   1.000
_cell.length_b   1.000
_cell.length_c   1.000
_cell.angle_alpha   90.00
_cell.angle_beta   90.00
_cell.angle_gamma   90.00
#
_symmetry.space_group_name_H-M   'P 1'
#
loop_
_entity.id
_entity.type
_entity.pdbx_description
1 polymer ?
#
loop_
_entity_poly.entity_id
_entity_poly.type
_entity_poly.pdbx_seq_one_letter_code
_entity_poly.pdbx_strand_id
1 'polypeptide(L)'
;MSREACRKLADRLGLPADEVLEYFGERAAIREFDGGQARDVAEQGAMDDTRAAFAAPSLMGGERTGPRSAVPLASDAAAARSKR
;
A
#
# COMPACT_ATOMS: atom_id res chain seq x y z
N MET A 1 0.38 -8.63 20.70
CA MET A 1 0.29 -7.15 20.55
C MET A 1 -0.44 -6.72 19.28
N SER A 2 -0.38 -7.50 18.20
CA SER A 2 -0.89 -7.19 16.86
C SER A 2 -2.39 -6.85 16.76
N ARG A 3 -3.27 -7.61 17.44
CA ARG A 3 -4.73 -7.43 17.34
C ARG A 3 -5.23 -6.07 17.84
N GLU A 4 -4.71 -5.60 18.96
CA GLU A 4 -5.08 -4.29 19.53
C GLU A 4 -4.54 -3.14 18.67
N ALA A 5 -3.34 -3.30 18.11
CA ALA A 5 -2.75 -2.32 17.19
C ALA A 5 -3.57 -2.17 15.90
N CYS A 6 -4.09 -3.27 15.36
CA CYS A 6 -4.97 -3.25 14.19
C CYS A 6 -6.30 -2.54 14.49
N ARG A 7 -6.92 -2.81 15.65
CA ARG A 7 -8.14 -2.10 16.08
C ARG A 7 -7.91 -0.59 16.22
N LYS A 8 -6.83 -0.18 16.89
CA LYS A 8 -6.46 1.24 17.02
C LYS A 8 -6.14 1.90 15.67
N LEU A 9 -5.65 1.14 14.70
CA LEU A 9 -5.42 1.63 13.35
C LEU A 9 -6.76 1.80 12.61
N ALA A 10 -7.64 0.81 12.68
CA ALA A 10 -8.97 0.85 12.10
C ALA A 10 -9.79 2.04 12.64
N ASP A 11 -9.83 2.20 13.97
CA ASP A 11 -10.55 3.30 14.63
C ASP A 11 -10.03 4.67 14.15
N ARG A 12 -8.71 4.82 14.01
CA ARG A 12 -8.07 6.08 13.57
C ARG A 12 -8.41 6.41 12.12
N LEU A 13 -8.57 5.40 11.29
CA LEU A 13 -8.83 5.54 9.86
C LEU A 13 -10.33 5.50 9.52
N GLY A 14 -11.20 5.26 10.51
CA GLY A 14 -12.64 5.10 10.30
C GLY A 14 -12.98 3.85 9.48
N LEU A 15 -12.16 2.80 9.57
CA LEU A 15 -12.32 1.56 8.81
C LEU A 15 -12.91 0.44 9.68
N PRO A 16 -13.57 -0.56 9.07
CA PRO A 16 -13.97 -1.77 9.79
C PRO A 16 -12.75 -2.49 10.36
N ALA A 17 -12.77 -2.77 11.66
CA ALA A 17 -11.67 -3.45 12.33
C ALA A 17 -11.39 -4.85 11.75
N ASP A 18 -12.43 -5.53 11.26
CA ASP A 18 -12.31 -6.87 10.69
C ASP A 18 -11.52 -6.87 9.38
N GLU A 19 -11.69 -5.87 8.50
CA GLU A 19 -10.91 -5.74 7.27
C GLU A 19 -9.42 -5.51 7.55
N VAL A 20 -9.11 -4.66 8.53
CA VAL A 20 -7.72 -4.39 8.93
C VAL A 20 -7.10 -5.64 9.57
N LEU A 21 -7.87 -6.39 10.35
CA LEU A 21 -7.42 -7.64 10.99
C LEU A 21 -7.22 -8.78 9.99
N GLU A 22 -8.11 -8.91 9.01
CA GLU A 22 -8.02 -9.89 7.94
C GLU A 22 -6.76 -9.62 7.10
N TYR A 23 -6.58 -8.40 6.62
CA TYR A 23 -5.39 -8.00 5.87
C TYR A 23 -4.10 -8.27 6.67
N PHE A 24 -4.06 -7.82 7.93
CA PHE A 24 -2.93 -8.10 8.81
C PHE A 24 -2.64 -9.60 8.94
N GLY A 25 -3.68 -10.41 9.16
CA GLY A 25 -3.57 -11.85 9.33
C GLY A 25 -3.00 -12.55 8.10
N GLU A 26 -3.46 -12.18 6.91
CA GLU A 26 -2.93 -12.69 5.64
C GLU A 26 -1.46 -12.34 5.47
N ARG A 27 -1.08 -11.07 5.71
CA ARG A 27 0.32 -10.62 5.60
C ARG A 27 1.23 -11.34 6.60
N ALA A 28 0.77 -11.57 7.81
CA ALA A 28 1.51 -12.30 8.84
C ALA A 28 1.69 -13.76 8.44
N ALA A 29 0.64 -14.42 7.93
CA ALA A 29 0.69 -15.80 7.48
C ALA A 29 1.65 -16.00 6.30
N ILE A 30 1.59 -15.14 5.28
CA ILE A 30 2.53 -15.19 4.13
C ILE A 30 3.98 -15.07 4.62
N ARG A 31 4.25 -14.15 5.55
CA ARG A 31 5.60 -13.92 6.09
C ARG A 31 6.13 -15.10 6.90
N GLU A 32 5.28 -15.69 7.73
CA GLU A 32 5.64 -16.82 8.57
C GLU A 32 5.81 -18.11 7.75
N PHE A 33 4.81 -18.48 6.96
CA PHE A 33 4.77 -19.78 6.30
C PHE A 33 5.51 -19.79 4.97
N ASP A 34 5.31 -18.77 4.13
CA ASP A 34 5.97 -18.70 2.82
C ASP A 34 7.36 -18.08 2.92
N GLY A 35 7.51 -17.08 3.80
CA GLY A 35 8.76 -16.36 4.04
C GLY A 35 9.69 -17.00 5.07
N GLY A 36 9.24 -18.00 5.81
CA GLY A 36 10.03 -18.70 6.83
C GLY A 36 10.44 -17.83 8.02
N GLN A 37 9.75 -16.71 8.26
CA GLN A 37 10.06 -15.80 9.35
C GLN A 37 9.52 -16.33 10.69
N ALA A 38 10.24 -16.05 11.78
CA ALA A 38 9.68 -16.24 13.12
C ALA A 38 8.40 -15.40 13.28
N ARG A 39 7.41 -15.93 14.00
CA ARG A 39 6.07 -15.33 14.14
C ARG A 39 6.12 -13.86 14.56
N ASP A 40 6.97 -13.50 15.51
CA ASP A 40 7.12 -12.13 16.00
C ASP A 40 7.65 -11.17 14.92
N VAL A 41 8.63 -11.60 14.14
CA VAL A 41 9.17 -10.85 12.99
C VAL A 41 8.13 -10.73 11.88
N ALA A 42 7.40 -11.82 11.59
CA ALA A 42 6.34 -11.85 10.60
C ALA A 42 5.19 -10.88 10.95
N GLU A 43 4.75 -10.88 12.21
CA GLU A 43 3.72 -9.95 12.70
C GLU A 43 4.18 -8.49 12.64
N GLN A 44 5.45 -8.21 12.95
CA GLN A 44 6.00 -6.86 12.84
C GLN A 44 5.97 -6.37 11.37
N GLY A 45 6.48 -7.19 10.44
CA GLY A 45 6.44 -6.86 9.01
C GLY A 45 5.01 -6.76 8.45
N ALA A 46 4.08 -7.58 8.95
CA ALA A 46 2.67 -7.51 8.57
C ALA A 46 2.00 -6.23 9.07
N MET A 47 2.35 -5.74 10.26
CA MET A 47 1.83 -4.47 10.78
C MET A 47 2.32 -3.29 9.92
N ASP A 48 3.55 -3.33 9.43
CA ASP A 48 4.11 -2.28 8.56
C ASP A 48 3.44 -2.29 7.17
N ASP A 49 3.22 -3.48 6.59
CA ASP A 49 2.41 -3.65 5.37
C ASP A 49 0.99 -3.08 5.55
N THR A 50 0.35 -3.42 6.67
CA THR A 50 -1.02 -2.99 7.00
C THR A 50 -1.10 -1.47 7.08
N ARG A 51 -0.14 -0.82 7.76
CA ARG A 51 -0.10 0.65 7.82
C ARG A 51 0.06 1.26 6.42
N ALA A 52 0.94 0.71 5.59
CA ALA A 52 1.18 1.22 4.25
C ALA A 52 -0.07 1.10 3.36
N ALA A 53 -0.77 -0.04 3.43
CA ALA A 53 -1.96 -0.29 2.63
C ALA A 53 -3.10 0.70 2.92
N PHE A 54 -3.30 1.06 4.19
CA PHE A 54 -4.40 1.92 4.62
C PHE A 54 -4.02 3.39 4.85
N ALA A 55 -2.74 3.77 4.74
CA ALA A 55 -2.28 5.15 4.92
C ALA A 55 -2.46 6.05 3.68
N ALA A 56 -2.81 5.51 2.50
CA ALA A 56 -2.89 6.28 1.26
C ALA A 56 -4.26 7.00 1.11
N PRO A 57 -4.33 8.35 1.17
CA PRO A 57 -5.59 9.09 1.03
C PRO A 57 -6.14 9.14 -0.41
N SER A 58 -5.49 8.49 -1.38
CA SER A 58 -5.75 8.72 -2.82
C SER A 58 -6.09 7.47 -3.63
N LEU A 59 -6.16 6.27 -3.03
CA LEU A 59 -6.48 5.03 -3.75
C LEU A 59 -7.82 4.39 -3.37
N MET A 60 -8.49 4.86 -2.32
CA MET A 60 -9.85 4.44 -1.92
C MET A 60 -10.93 5.47 -2.30
N GLY A 61 -10.60 6.43 -3.18
CA GLY A 61 -11.54 7.36 -3.80
C GLY A 61 -12.02 6.82 -5.15
N GLY A 62 -12.76 5.71 -5.14
CA GLY A 62 -13.40 5.16 -6.33
C GLY A 62 -14.61 5.98 -6.78
N GLU A 63 -14.44 7.26 -7.13
CA GLU A 63 -15.37 7.88 -8.08
C GLU A 63 -14.99 7.40 -9.48
N ARG A 64 -15.78 6.48 -10.04
CA ARG A 64 -15.84 6.25 -11.49
C ARG A 64 -16.52 7.46 -12.13
N THR A 65 -15.77 8.53 -12.39
CA THR A 65 -16.20 9.63 -13.26
C THR A 65 -15.01 10.08 -14.14
N GLY A 66 -15.11 9.85 -15.45
CA GLY A 66 -14.09 10.28 -16.43
C GLY A 66 -14.10 11.80 -16.68
N PRO A 67 -13.40 12.33 -17.72
CA PRO A 67 -12.58 11.67 -18.74
C PRO A 67 -11.08 12.05 -18.69
N ARG A 68 -10.31 11.31 -19.49
CA ARG A 68 -8.85 11.41 -19.71
C ARG A 68 -8.37 12.86 -19.88
N SER A 69 -7.34 13.24 -19.13
CA SER A 69 -6.53 14.43 -19.42
C SER A 69 -5.04 14.09 -19.40
N ALA A 70 -4.32 14.72 -20.30
CA ALA A 70 -3.09 14.26 -20.93
C ALA A 70 -1.87 14.25 -19.98
N VAL A 71 -1.11 13.15 -20.02
CA VAL A 71 0.32 13.20 -19.67
C VAL A 71 1.05 13.74 -20.90
N PRO A 72 1.67 14.94 -20.85
CA PRO A 72 2.64 15.30 -21.87
C PRO A 72 3.87 14.42 -21.67
N LEU A 73 4.08 13.46 -22.58
CA LEU A 73 5.36 12.78 -22.74
C LEU A 73 6.38 13.78 -23.27
N ALA A 74 7.01 14.54 -22.38
CA ALA A 74 8.25 15.23 -22.69
C ALA A 74 9.38 14.19 -22.62
N SER A 75 9.69 13.59 -23.76
CA SER A 75 11.01 13.03 -24.00
C SER A 75 11.61 13.76 -25.19
N ASP A 76 12.56 14.63 -24.88
CA ASP A 76 13.35 15.44 -25.80
C ASP A 76 13.91 14.62 -26.97
N ALA A 77 13.41 14.90 -28.16
CA ALA A 77 14.14 14.66 -29.40
C ALA A 77 15.19 15.78 -29.57
N ALA A 78 16.33 15.64 -28.91
CA ALA A 78 17.50 16.47 -29.17
C ALA A 78 18.20 16.04 -30.46
N ALA A 79 17.62 16.40 -31.61
CA ALA A 79 18.30 16.36 -32.90
C ALA A 79 18.95 17.73 -33.17
N ALA A 80 20.27 17.82 -32.95
CA ALA A 80 21.15 18.73 -33.70
C ALA A 80 22.62 18.48 -33.37
N ARG A 81 23.25 17.49 -34.03
CA ARG A 81 24.70 17.47 -34.18
C ARG A 81 25.12 18.56 -35.16
N SER A 82 25.68 19.62 -34.59
CA SER A 82 26.82 20.42 -35.05
C SER A 82 27.34 20.26 -36.50
N LYS A 83 27.24 21.38 -37.25
CA LYS A 83 28.27 22.03 -38.10
C LYS A 83 29.12 21.16 -39.05
N ARG A 84 28.91 21.32 -40.36
CA ARG A 84 29.74 22.13 -41.28
C ARG A 84 29.15 22.12 -42.68
#